data_AF-A0A2C9CMH5-F1
#
_entry.id   AF-A0A2C9CMH5-F1
#
_cell.length_a   1.000
_cell.length_b   1.000
_cell.length_c   1.000
_cell.angle_alpha   90.00
_cell.angle_beta   90.00
_cell.angle_gamma   90.00
#
_symmetry.space_group_name_H-M   'P 1'
#
loop_
_entity.id
_entity.type
_entity.pdbx_description
1 polymer ?
#
loop_
_entity_poly.entity_id
_entity_poly.type
_entity_poly.pdbx_seq_one_letter_code
_entity_poly.pdbx_strand_id
1 'polypeptide(L)'
;MKGRIIAIQPRSDGAGNMAALIEDGRLEDLMVDPAEDAGLQPGAICRGVMERPLKGQGAAIVRLPDGQRGWLREPKGISPGMSILVQVSTHAEPGKATPVTLRLTFKSRYAIVTPGAPGLNVARSIRDEEARDRLELLAREGMDGAEGLGLVLRTASEGASDEDVAADIEDMRQLAEAVLADDGKGPELLVDAPDVATRAWRDWPEPEMVAEGEAAFDDHGVSDVLHELRSIRVNLGGAAWMAVEPTSALVAIDVNTGGDTSPAAGLKANIAAVEALPRALRLRGLGGQIVVDCAPISKKQRLDVEAAARRAFKRDTVDTQLVGWTPLGHLEFLRKRERMPLREVLG
;
A
#
# COMPACT_ATOMS: atom_id res chain seq x y z
N MET A 1 18.69 -3.88 -18.75
CA MET A 1 19.51 -3.56 -17.57
C MET A 1 19.16 -4.61 -16.52
N LYS A 2 20.12 -5.33 -15.95
CA LYS A 2 19.83 -6.21 -14.80
C LYS A 2 19.93 -5.36 -13.53
N GLY A 3 19.10 -5.66 -12.53
CA GLY A 3 19.14 -4.99 -11.24
C GLY A 3 17.89 -4.16 -10.93
N ARG A 4 17.86 -3.62 -9.72
CA ARG A 4 16.74 -2.82 -9.19
C ARG A 4 17.04 -1.34 -9.25
N ILE A 5 16.11 -0.56 -9.80
CA ILE A 5 16.20 0.88 -9.90
C ILE A 5 14.96 1.50 -9.26
N ILE A 6 15.17 2.53 -8.44
CA ILE A 6 14.11 3.44 -8.02
C ILE A 6 14.30 4.73 -8.81
N ALA A 7 13.37 5.02 -9.71
CA ALA A 7 13.34 6.29 -10.45
C ALA A 7 12.37 7.25 -9.75
N ILE A 8 12.81 8.47 -9.44
CA ILE A 8 12.02 9.54 -8.83
C ILE A 8 11.97 10.72 -9.80
N GLN A 9 10.77 11.09 -10.20
CA GLN A 9 10.54 12.17 -11.15
C GLN A 9 9.53 13.18 -10.60
N PRO A 10 9.83 14.50 -10.64
CA PRO A 10 8.84 15.53 -10.35
C PRO A 10 7.61 15.40 -11.24
N ARG A 11 6.43 15.61 -10.67
CA ARG A 11 5.20 15.66 -11.46
C ARG A 11 5.19 16.91 -12.34
N SER A 12 4.67 16.77 -13.56
CA SER A 12 4.56 17.89 -14.50
C SER A 12 3.61 19.01 -14.06
N ASP A 13 2.70 18.73 -13.13
CA ASP A 13 1.78 19.70 -12.54
C ASP A 13 2.31 20.38 -11.27
N GLY A 14 3.53 20.02 -10.83
CA GLY A 14 4.17 20.58 -9.64
C GLY A 14 3.69 20.00 -8.30
N ALA A 15 2.72 19.08 -8.29
CA ALA A 15 2.11 18.56 -7.06
C ALA A 15 2.94 17.48 -6.33
N GLY A 16 4.26 17.61 -6.32
CA GLY A 16 5.19 16.64 -5.72
C GLY A 16 5.84 15.70 -6.74
N ASN A 17 6.11 14.46 -6.32
CA ASN A 17 6.90 13.52 -7.10
C ASN A 17 6.13 12.24 -7.49
N MET A 18 6.70 11.51 -8.44
CA MET A 18 6.35 10.13 -8.77
C MET A 18 7.58 9.27 -8.50
N ALA A 19 7.37 8.06 -7.99
CA ALA A 19 8.42 7.06 -7.84
C ALA A 19 8.03 5.80 -8.61
N ALA A 20 8.99 5.19 -9.29
CA ALA A 20 8.84 3.96 -10.05
C ALA A 20 9.87 2.92 -9.61
N LEU A 21 9.42 1.71 -9.29
CA LEU A 21 10.28 0.55 -9.03
C LEU A 21 10.45 -0.23 -10.32
N ILE A 22 11.70 -0.39 -10.75
CA ILE A 22 12.05 -1.09 -11.97
C ILE A 22 12.93 -2.27 -11.59
N GLU A 23 12.54 -3.48 -11.97
CA GLU A 23 13.34 -4.68 -11.79
C GLU A 23 13.64 -5.29 -13.16
N ASP A 24 14.93 -5.47 -13.46
CA ASP A 24 15.39 -6.07 -14.72
C ASP A 24 14.79 -5.41 -15.99
N GLY A 25 14.62 -4.09 -15.96
CA GLY A 25 14.07 -3.29 -17.05
C GLY A 25 12.54 -3.33 -17.18
N ARG A 26 11.84 -3.87 -16.19
CA ARG A 26 10.38 -3.89 -16.14
C ARG A 26 9.88 -3.05 -14.98
N LEU A 27 8.94 -2.14 -15.24
CA LEU A 27 8.24 -1.39 -14.19
C LEU A 27 7.42 -2.36 -13.33
N GLU A 28 7.75 -2.52 -12.06
CA GLU A 28 7.10 -3.45 -11.11
C GLU A 28 6.12 -2.76 -10.15
N ASP A 29 6.38 -1.48 -9.84
CA ASP A 29 5.53 -0.69 -8.97
C ASP A 29 5.62 0.81 -9.30
N LEU A 30 4.57 1.55 -8.94
CA LEU A 30 4.45 2.98 -9.15
C LEU A 30 3.76 3.60 -7.93
N MET A 31 4.37 4.64 -7.37
CA MET A 31 3.78 5.50 -6.36
C MET A 31 3.75 6.93 -6.89
N VAL A 32 2.69 7.65 -6.55
CA VAL A 32 2.52 9.02 -6.99
C VAL A 32 2.06 9.86 -5.80
N ASP A 33 2.68 11.02 -5.64
CA ASP A 33 2.21 11.99 -4.65
C ASP A 33 0.84 12.52 -5.09
N PRO A 34 -0.04 12.75 -4.12
CA PRO A 34 -1.38 13.21 -4.41
C PRO A 34 -1.36 14.67 -4.89
N ALA A 35 -2.44 15.13 -5.53
CA ALA A 35 -2.58 16.52 -5.90
C ALA A 35 -2.50 17.46 -4.67
N GLU A 36 -2.11 18.72 -4.87
CA GLU A 36 -1.96 19.70 -3.77
C GLU A 36 -3.24 19.87 -2.94
N ASP A 37 -4.41 19.69 -3.54
CA ASP A 37 -5.72 19.85 -2.89
C ASP A 37 -6.30 18.54 -2.33
N ALA A 38 -5.55 17.44 -2.37
CA ALA A 38 -6.02 16.11 -1.97
C ALA A 38 -6.23 15.94 -0.44
N GLY A 39 -5.96 16.98 0.35
CA GLY A 39 -6.11 16.98 1.80
C GLY A 39 -5.12 16.09 2.53
N LEU A 40 -5.47 15.66 3.75
CA LEU A 40 -4.60 14.82 4.57
C LEU A 40 -4.43 13.41 4.00
N GLN A 41 -3.17 12.95 3.94
CA GLN A 41 -2.79 11.71 3.27
C GLN A 41 -2.55 10.55 4.24
N PRO A 42 -2.67 9.28 3.78
CA PRO A 42 -2.42 8.11 4.61
C PRO A 42 -1.06 8.15 5.29
N GLY A 43 -1.05 7.88 6.59
CA GLY A 43 0.13 7.96 7.44
C GLY A 43 0.24 9.26 8.23
N ALA A 44 -0.37 10.37 7.78
CA ALA A 44 -0.41 11.62 8.54
C ALA A 44 -1.06 11.41 9.91
N ILE A 45 -0.46 12.00 10.95
CA ILE A 45 -0.97 11.95 12.32
C ILE A 45 -1.44 13.33 12.73
N CYS A 46 -2.68 13.40 13.21
CA CYS A 46 -3.30 14.63 13.63
C CYS A 46 -3.80 14.50 15.06
N ARG A 47 -3.75 15.61 15.79
CA ARG A 47 -4.68 15.84 16.88
C ARG A 47 -5.99 16.28 16.26
N GLY A 48 -7.07 15.57 16.57
CA GLY A 48 -8.42 15.89 16.14
C GLY A 48 -9.32 16.18 17.33
N VAL A 49 -10.44 16.85 17.10
CA VAL A 49 -11.47 17.05 18.13
C VAL A 49 -12.69 16.22 17.79
N MET A 50 -13.06 15.32 18.71
CA MET A 50 -14.23 14.48 18.56
C MET A 50 -15.49 15.34 18.43
N GLU A 51 -16.27 15.14 17.37
CA GLU A 51 -17.59 15.74 17.23
C GLU A 51 -18.67 14.76 17.69
N ARG A 52 -19.91 14.94 17.21
CA ARG A 52 -21.00 14.05 17.59
C ARG A 52 -20.85 12.66 16.95
N PRO A 53 -21.16 11.58 17.68
CA PRO A 53 -21.26 10.25 17.09
C PRO A 53 -22.42 10.19 16.09
N LEU A 54 -22.21 9.46 15.00
CA LEU A 54 -23.21 9.20 13.97
C LEU A 54 -23.98 7.93 14.34
N LYS A 55 -25.04 8.12 15.12
CA LYS A 55 -25.92 7.02 15.58
C LYS A 55 -26.42 6.21 14.37
N GLY A 56 -26.26 4.89 14.43
CA GLY A 56 -26.66 3.95 13.37
C GLY A 56 -25.58 3.57 12.35
N GLN A 57 -24.47 4.31 12.27
CA GLN A 57 -23.37 4.01 11.33
C GLN A 57 -22.11 3.46 12.03
N GLY A 58 -22.16 3.30 13.35
CA GLY A 58 -21.02 2.78 14.13
C GLY A 58 -19.77 3.65 14.03
N ALA A 59 -19.92 4.96 13.84
CA ALA A 59 -18.83 5.87 13.55
C ALA A 59 -19.06 7.26 14.16
N ALA A 60 -18.03 8.11 14.10
CA ALA A 60 -18.09 9.51 14.46
C ALA A 60 -17.29 10.38 13.49
N ILE A 61 -17.61 11.67 13.53
CA ILE A 61 -16.83 12.70 12.86
C ILE A 61 -15.79 13.24 13.84
N VAL A 62 -14.57 13.40 13.35
CA VAL A 62 -13.48 14.07 14.05
C VAL A 62 -13.16 15.32 13.26
N ARG A 63 -13.14 16.48 13.91
CA ARG A 63 -12.64 17.70 13.27
C ARG A 63 -11.13 17.63 13.19
N LEU A 64 -10.60 17.77 11.99
CA LEU A 64 -9.18 17.74 11.64
C LEU A 64 -8.71 19.18 11.30
N PRO A 65 -7.39 19.39 11.10
CA PRO A 65 -6.84 20.68 10.67
C PRO A 65 -7.54 21.27 9.44
N ASP A 66 -7.49 22.59 9.33
CA ASP A 66 -8.05 23.35 8.19
C ASP A 66 -9.54 23.11 7.92
N GLY A 67 -10.28 22.68 8.96
CA GLY A 67 -11.71 22.38 8.85
C GLY A 67 -12.02 21.06 8.13
N GLN A 68 -11.01 20.24 7.85
CA GLN A 68 -11.21 18.90 7.31
C GLN A 68 -11.98 18.01 8.30
N ARG A 69 -12.64 16.97 7.78
CA ARG A 69 -13.44 16.03 8.59
C ARG A 69 -12.86 14.64 8.47
N GLY A 70 -12.57 14.03 9.62
CA GLY A 70 -12.19 12.64 9.77
C GLY A 70 -13.40 11.74 10.02
N TRP A 71 -13.40 10.56 9.41
CA TRP A 71 -14.34 9.48 9.67
C TRP A 71 -13.69 8.43 10.57
N LEU A 72 -14.12 8.37 11.84
CA LEU A 72 -13.61 7.42 12.82
C LEU A 72 -14.62 6.28 13.03
N ARG A 73 -14.22 5.04 12.74
CA ARG A 73 -15.03 3.84 13.01
C ARG A 73 -14.92 3.45 14.48
N GLU A 74 -16.04 3.02 15.06
CA GLU A 74 -16.15 2.49 16.42
C GLU A 74 -15.46 3.34 17.51
N PRO A 75 -15.89 4.60 17.71
CA PRO A 75 -15.30 5.49 18.72
C PRO A 75 -15.71 5.04 20.14
N LYS A 76 -15.08 3.98 20.65
CA LYS A 76 -15.34 3.47 22.01
C LYS A 76 -14.67 4.37 23.04
N GLY A 77 -15.44 4.81 24.04
CA GLY A 77 -14.92 5.57 25.18
C GLY A 77 -14.57 7.03 24.91
N ILE A 78 -14.97 7.60 23.77
CA ILE A 78 -14.64 8.98 23.39
C ILE A 78 -15.89 9.86 23.40
N SER A 79 -15.83 10.95 24.15
CA SER A 79 -16.93 11.92 24.26
C SER A 79 -16.75 13.09 23.27
N PRO A 80 -17.84 13.72 22.79
CA PRO A 80 -17.75 14.94 22.00
C PRO A 80 -16.96 16.04 22.73
N GLY A 81 -16.13 16.77 21.98
CA GLY A 81 -15.24 17.82 22.47
C GLY A 81 -13.86 17.33 22.94
N MET A 82 -13.66 16.02 23.10
CA MET A 82 -12.37 15.45 23.49
C MET A 82 -11.33 15.60 22.36
N SER A 83 -10.13 16.10 22.69
CA SER A 83 -8.96 16.00 21.81
C SER A 83 -8.50 14.54 21.74
N ILE A 84 -8.26 14.02 20.54
CA ILE A 84 -7.81 12.66 20.30
C ILE A 84 -6.72 12.64 19.24
N LEU A 85 -5.73 11.76 19.40
CA LEU A 85 -4.75 11.49 18.35
C LEU A 85 -5.34 10.49 17.37
N VAL A 86 -5.23 10.81 16.08
CA VAL A 86 -5.72 9.97 15.00
C VAL A 86 -4.72 9.92 13.86
N GLN A 87 -4.60 8.76 13.22
CA GLN A 87 -3.81 8.59 12.01
C GLN A 87 -4.74 8.42 10.80
N VAL A 88 -4.41 9.06 9.69
CA VAL A 88 -5.11 8.83 8.42
C VAL A 88 -4.81 7.42 7.93
N SER A 89 -5.86 6.63 7.75
CA SER A 89 -5.75 5.20 7.45
C SER A 89 -5.75 4.89 5.95
N THR A 90 -6.56 5.61 5.17
CA THR A 90 -6.68 5.46 3.72
C THR A 90 -7.04 6.81 3.10
N HIS A 91 -6.93 6.92 1.77
CA HIS A 91 -7.37 8.12 1.06
C HIS A 91 -8.88 8.34 1.22
N ALA A 92 -9.30 9.61 1.23
CA ALA A 92 -10.69 10.00 1.17
C ALA A 92 -11.21 9.87 -0.26
N GLU A 93 -12.40 9.30 -0.43
CA GLU A 93 -13.10 9.43 -1.71
C GLU A 93 -13.65 10.86 -1.84
N PRO A 94 -13.77 11.40 -3.07
CA PRO A 94 -14.30 12.75 -3.29
C PRO A 94 -15.63 13.00 -2.56
N GLY A 95 -15.68 14.07 -1.78
CA GLY A 95 -16.85 14.47 -0.99
C GLY A 95 -17.09 13.68 0.30
N LYS A 96 -16.29 12.65 0.60
CA LYS A 96 -16.36 11.90 1.87
C LYS A 96 -15.35 12.42 2.90
N ALA A 97 -15.62 12.15 4.17
CA ALA A 97 -14.69 12.44 5.26
C ALA A 97 -13.49 11.48 5.23
N THR A 98 -12.30 11.98 5.59
CA THR A 98 -11.03 11.27 5.58
C THR A 98 -11.03 10.12 6.57
N PRO A 99 -10.85 8.85 6.15
CA PRO A 99 -10.85 7.72 7.07
C PRO A 99 -9.68 7.78 8.07
N VAL A 100 -9.99 7.81 9.37
CA VAL A 100 -9.00 7.88 10.44
C VAL A 100 -9.13 6.75 11.45
N THR A 101 -8.03 6.45 12.15
CA THR A 101 -7.93 5.41 13.18
C THR A 101 -7.25 5.95 14.44
N LEU A 102 -7.64 5.42 15.60
CA LEU A 102 -6.95 5.66 16.88
C LEU A 102 -5.69 4.79 17.04
N ARG A 103 -5.55 3.76 16.21
CA ARG A 103 -4.37 2.89 16.22
C ARG A 103 -3.26 3.57 15.44
N LEU A 104 -2.42 4.32 16.16
CA LEU A 104 -1.24 4.95 15.60
C LEU A 104 -0.17 3.91 15.29
N THR A 105 0.56 4.14 14.20
CA THR A 105 1.73 3.35 13.82
C THR A 105 2.81 4.27 13.28
N PHE A 106 4.04 4.10 13.78
CA PHE A 106 5.22 4.85 13.37
C PHE A 106 6.11 3.89 12.60
N LYS A 107 6.16 4.07 11.28
CA LYS A 107 6.75 3.10 10.35
C LYS A 107 7.89 3.76 9.60
N SER A 108 9.09 3.27 9.84
CA SER A 108 10.32 3.56 9.10
C SER A 108 10.75 2.32 8.31
N ARG A 109 11.93 2.34 7.67
CA ARG A 109 12.43 1.24 6.83
C ARG A 109 12.69 -0.03 7.65
N TYR A 110 13.29 0.09 8.85
CA TYR A 110 13.70 -1.05 9.67
C TYR A 110 12.75 -1.30 10.84
N ALA A 111 12.07 -0.29 11.37
CA ALA A 111 11.23 -0.40 12.55
C ALA A 111 9.75 -0.07 12.30
N ILE A 112 8.89 -0.66 13.13
CA ILE A 112 7.51 -0.22 13.34
C ILE A 112 7.27 -0.10 14.84
N VAL A 113 7.06 1.12 15.32
CA VAL A 113 6.67 1.37 16.72
C VAL A 113 5.15 1.54 16.80
N THR A 114 4.51 0.83 17.72
CA THR A 114 3.05 0.82 17.89
C THR A 114 2.66 1.08 19.35
N PRO A 115 2.02 2.22 19.66
CA PRO A 115 1.51 2.49 21.00
C PRO A 115 0.38 1.54 21.42
N GLY A 116 0.35 1.16 22.69
CA GLY A 116 -0.70 0.32 23.27
C GLY A 116 -0.66 -1.15 22.85
N ALA A 117 0.44 -1.60 22.23
CA ALA A 117 0.65 -2.97 21.77
C ALA A 117 2.04 -3.48 22.19
N PRO A 118 2.31 -3.63 23.50
CA PRO A 118 3.65 -3.92 24.01
C PRO A 118 4.20 -5.25 23.49
N GLY A 119 5.51 -5.29 23.28
CA GLY A 119 6.25 -6.46 22.83
C GLY A 119 7.25 -6.13 21.72
N LEU A 120 8.39 -6.83 21.74
CA LEU A 120 9.45 -6.70 20.76
C LEU A 120 9.42 -7.90 19.83
N ASN A 121 9.28 -7.67 18.52
CA ASN A 121 9.12 -8.73 17.54
C ASN A 121 10.05 -8.53 16.34
N VAL A 122 10.58 -9.63 15.81
CA VAL A 122 11.31 -9.64 14.53
C VAL A 122 10.42 -10.26 13.45
N ALA A 123 10.44 -9.68 12.24
CA ALA A 123 9.64 -10.15 11.11
C ALA A 123 9.79 -11.67 10.89
N ARG A 124 8.66 -12.36 10.68
CA ARG A 124 8.62 -13.83 10.53
C ARG A 124 9.34 -14.36 9.28
N SER A 125 9.62 -13.48 8.32
CA SER A 125 10.39 -13.80 7.11
C SER A 125 11.88 -13.94 7.38
N ILE A 126 12.40 -13.31 8.44
CA ILE A 126 13.78 -13.44 8.90
C ILE A 126 13.90 -14.78 9.61
N ARG A 127 14.59 -15.72 8.96
CA ARG A 127 14.76 -17.12 9.41
C ARG A 127 16.15 -17.40 9.95
N ASP A 128 17.12 -16.56 9.60
CA ASP A 128 18.48 -16.67 10.09
C ASP A 128 18.52 -16.41 11.60
N GLU A 129 19.01 -17.38 12.37
CA GLU A 129 19.00 -17.31 13.84
C GLU A 129 19.96 -16.25 14.37
N GLU A 130 21.14 -16.09 13.76
CA GLU A 130 22.13 -15.08 14.17
C GLU A 130 21.60 -13.66 13.94
N ALA A 131 20.97 -13.42 12.78
CA ALA A 131 20.34 -12.14 12.48
C ALA A 131 19.18 -11.84 13.44
N ARG A 132 18.39 -12.86 13.84
CA ARG A 132 17.32 -12.69 14.82
C ARG A 132 17.86 -12.31 16.19
N ASP A 133 18.86 -13.03 16.70
CA ASP A 133 19.45 -12.77 18.01
C ASP A 133 20.06 -11.36 18.08
N ARG A 134 20.78 -10.95 17.02
CA ARG A 134 21.32 -9.59 16.85
C ARG A 134 20.20 -8.54 16.91
N LEU A 135 19.15 -8.71 16.11
CA LEU A 135 18.04 -7.76 16.03
C LEU A 135 17.23 -7.72 17.35
N GLU A 136 17.08 -8.84 18.04
CA GLU A 136 16.42 -8.88 19.35
C GLU A 136 17.21 -8.12 20.43
N LEU A 137 18.54 -8.13 20.36
CA LEU A 137 19.39 -7.33 21.25
C LEU A 137 19.18 -5.84 21.00
N LEU A 138 19.31 -5.40 19.74
CA LEU A 138 19.08 -4.00 19.33
C LEU A 138 17.68 -3.51 19.72
N ALA A 139 16.66 -4.37 19.54
CA ALA A 139 15.29 -4.06 19.94
C ALA A 139 15.16 -3.82 21.44
N ARG A 140 15.86 -4.60 22.29
CA ARG A 140 15.81 -4.45 23.74
C ARG A 140 16.51 -3.18 24.20
N GLU A 141 17.68 -2.89 23.61
CA GLU A 141 18.47 -1.72 23.94
C GLU A 141 17.76 -0.43 23.49
N GLY A 142 17.31 -0.37 22.24
CA GLY A 142 16.66 0.82 21.67
C GLY A 142 15.27 1.10 22.22
N MET A 143 14.60 0.14 22.85
CA MET A 143 13.27 0.31 23.47
C MET A 143 13.31 0.30 25.01
N ASP A 144 14.50 0.38 25.61
CA ASP A 144 14.61 0.45 27.07
C ASP A 144 13.87 1.70 27.61
N GLY A 145 13.07 1.51 28.66
CA GLY A 145 12.23 2.57 29.24
C GLY A 145 10.96 2.96 28.46
N ALA A 146 10.71 2.41 27.26
CA ALA A 146 9.54 2.74 26.43
C ALA A 146 8.28 1.96 26.84
N GLU A 147 7.77 2.21 28.05
CA GLU A 147 6.59 1.51 28.57
C GLU A 147 5.35 1.73 27.68
N GLY A 148 4.66 0.63 27.37
CA GLY A 148 3.42 0.66 26.57
C GLY A 148 3.61 0.77 25.06
N LEU A 149 4.86 0.89 24.57
CA LEU A 149 5.17 0.81 23.14
C LEU A 149 5.55 -0.62 22.73
N GLY A 150 5.11 -1.03 21.56
CA GLY A 150 5.59 -2.23 20.88
C GLY A 150 6.53 -1.88 19.74
N LEU A 151 7.43 -2.81 19.41
CA LEU A 151 8.35 -2.72 18.27
C LEU A 151 8.22 -3.96 17.38
N VAL A 152 8.21 -3.74 16.08
CA VAL A 152 8.42 -4.78 15.07
C VAL A 152 9.58 -4.40 14.17
N LEU A 153 10.65 -5.20 14.18
CA LEU A 153 11.74 -5.09 13.21
C LEU A 153 11.36 -5.76 11.89
N ARG A 154 11.51 -5.02 10.80
CA ARG A 154 11.06 -5.35 9.44
C ARG A 154 12.11 -6.17 8.71
N THR A 155 11.72 -6.86 7.64
CA THR A 155 12.65 -7.68 6.82
C THR A 155 13.86 -6.90 6.31
N ALA A 156 13.73 -5.60 6.05
CA ALA A 156 14.84 -4.76 5.61
C ALA A 156 15.97 -4.64 6.66
N SER A 157 15.70 -4.90 7.95
CA SER A 157 16.72 -4.84 9.00
C SER A 157 17.68 -6.03 8.97
N GLU A 158 17.35 -7.13 8.29
CA GLU A 158 18.16 -8.36 8.26
C GLU A 158 19.56 -8.11 7.71
N GLY A 159 19.67 -7.32 6.63
CA GLY A 159 20.94 -6.97 5.98
C GLY A 159 21.53 -5.61 6.37
N ALA A 160 20.85 -4.84 7.23
CA ALA A 160 21.29 -3.51 7.63
C ALA A 160 22.35 -3.54 8.74
N SER A 161 23.12 -2.46 8.87
CA SER A 161 24.10 -2.31 9.93
C SER A 161 23.43 -2.13 11.30
N ASP A 162 24.12 -2.50 12.38
CA ASP A 162 23.60 -2.33 13.75
C ASP A 162 23.34 -0.86 14.08
N GLU A 163 24.20 0.03 13.58
CA GLU A 163 24.08 1.48 13.75
C GLU A 163 22.83 2.02 13.08
N ASP A 164 22.57 1.65 11.83
CA ASP A 164 21.37 2.09 11.09
C ASP A 164 20.09 1.60 11.75
N VAL A 165 20.08 0.34 12.20
CA VAL A 165 18.90 -0.25 12.86
C VAL A 165 18.67 0.39 14.23
N ALA A 166 19.71 0.60 15.02
CA ALA A 166 19.60 1.23 16.33
C ALA A 166 19.11 2.68 16.23
N ALA A 167 19.66 3.46 15.29
CA ALA A 167 19.22 4.83 15.04
C ALA A 167 17.74 4.87 14.60
N ASP A 168 17.33 3.98 13.69
CA ASP A 168 15.95 3.93 13.19
C ASP A 168 14.94 3.50 14.26
N ILE A 169 15.32 2.62 15.20
CA ILE A 169 14.51 2.29 16.38
C ILE A 169 14.33 3.53 17.25
N GLU A 170 15.43 4.21 17.57
CA GLU A 170 15.43 5.37 18.46
C GLU A 170 14.61 6.52 17.87
N ASP A 171 14.78 6.84 16.59
CA ASP A 171 14.01 7.87 15.90
C ASP A 171 12.50 7.58 15.95
N MET A 172 12.09 6.33 15.69
CA MET A 172 10.68 5.94 15.73
C MET A 172 10.11 5.93 17.14
N ARG A 173 10.91 5.56 18.15
CA ARG A 173 10.53 5.62 19.56
C ARG A 173 10.33 7.07 20.00
N GLN A 174 11.30 7.94 19.75
CA GLN A 174 11.23 9.35 20.10
C GLN A 174 10.04 10.05 19.42
N LEU A 175 9.81 9.78 18.13
CA LEU A 175 8.66 10.33 17.41
C LEU A 175 7.33 9.86 18.04
N ALA A 176 7.23 8.58 18.39
CA ALA A 176 6.04 8.04 19.04
C ALA A 176 5.79 8.70 20.41
N GLU A 177 6.82 8.82 21.24
CA GLU A 177 6.74 9.46 22.55
C GLU A 177 6.36 10.94 22.44
N ALA A 178 6.98 11.68 21.51
CA ALA A 178 6.68 13.09 21.28
C ALA A 178 5.22 13.30 20.85
N VAL A 179 4.71 12.48 19.93
CA VAL A 179 3.31 12.56 19.49
C VAL A 179 2.33 12.18 20.60
N LEU A 180 2.66 11.17 21.42
CA LEU A 180 1.81 10.75 22.54
C LEU A 180 1.81 11.75 23.70
N ALA A 181 2.89 12.51 23.86
CA ALA A 181 3.02 13.56 24.87
C ALA A 181 2.30 14.86 24.50
N ASP A 182 1.77 14.97 23.27
CA ASP A 182 1.01 16.14 22.83
C ASP A 182 -0.24 16.36 23.70
N ASP A 183 -0.30 17.52 24.35
CA ASP A 183 -1.41 17.96 25.22
C ASP A 183 -2.20 19.15 24.65
N GLY A 184 -2.02 19.42 23.35
CA GLY A 184 -2.59 20.58 22.69
C GLY A 184 -4.13 20.57 22.66
N LYS A 185 -4.70 21.76 22.49
CA LYS A 185 -6.15 21.98 22.49
C LYS A 185 -6.60 22.40 21.10
N GLY A 186 -7.28 21.50 20.39
CA GLY A 186 -7.81 21.76 19.06
C GLY A 186 -7.14 20.91 17.97
N PRO A 187 -7.67 20.99 16.75
CA PRO A 187 -7.17 20.20 15.64
C PRO A 187 -5.81 20.72 15.12
N GLU A 188 -4.83 19.85 14.99
CA GLU A 188 -3.49 20.17 14.48
C GLU A 188 -2.85 18.96 13.77
N LEU A 189 -2.05 19.22 12.74
CA LEU A 189 -1.23 18.22 12.07
C LEU A 189 0.07 18.08 12.84
N LEU A 190 0.35 16.88 13.34
CA LEU A 190 1.54 16.62 14.18
C LEU A 190 2.66 15.96 13.39
N VAL A 191 2.30 15.08 12.45
CA VAL A 191 3.24 14.38 11.58
C VAL A 191 2.66 14.37 10.18
N ASP A 192 3.41 14.90 9.22
CA ASP A 192 3.07 14.81 7.81
C ASP A 192 3.03 13.35 7.34
N ALA A 193 2.23 13.10 6.29
CA ALA A 193 2.35 11.83 5.60
C ALA A 193 3.70 11.76 4.87
N PRO A 194 4.31 10.56 4.77
CA PRO A 194 5.54 10.40 4.01
C PRO A 194 5.28 10.64 2.51
N ASP A 195 6.14 11.42 1.88
CA ASP A 195 6.16 11.62 0.42
C ASP A 195 6.48 10.32 -0.35
N VAL A 196 6.37 10.31 -1.68
CA VAL A 196 6.70 9.11 -2.46
C VAL A 196 8.14 8.65 -2.30
N ALA A 197 9.11 9.57 -2.14
CA ALA A 197 10.51 9.21 -2.05
C ALA A 197 10.77 8.43 -0.75
N THR A 198 10.24 8.94 0.36
CA THR A 198 10.26 8.29 1.67
C THR A 198 9.51 6.97 1.63
N ARG A 199 8.32 6.92 1.03
CA ARG A 199 7.54 5.67 0.89
C ARG A 199 8.27 4.63 0.05
N ALA A 200 8.86 5.04 -1.08
CA ALA A 200 9.63 4.17 -1.97
C ALA A 200 10.83 3.58 -1.22
N TRP A 201 11.66 4.41 -0.60
CA TRP A 201 12.78 3.96 0.22
C TRP A 201 12.33 3.05 1.38
N ARG A 202 11.22 3.37 2.03
CA ARG A 202 10.72 2.61 3.18
C ARG A 202 10.11 1.26 2.80
N ASP A 203 9.39 1.19 1.68
CA ASP A 203 8.48 0.08 1.37
C ASP A 203 8.99 -0.82 0.25
N TRP A 204 9.88 -0.34 -0.62
CA TRP A 204 10.47 -1.14 -1.69
C TRP A 204 11.78 -1.84 -1.27
N PRO A 205 12.13 -2.94 -1.96
CA PRO A 205 13.45 -3.55 -1.80
C PRO A 205 14.56 -2.53 -2.05
N GLU A 206 15.73 -2.81 -1.47
CA GLU A 206 16.90 -1.96 -1.69
C GLU A 206 17.24 -1.86 -3.19
N PRO A 207 17.36 -0.64 -3.74
CA PRO A 207 17.78 -0.44 -5.11
C PRO A 207 19.29 -0.60 -5.24
N GLU A 208 19.73 -1.00 -6.44
CA GLU A 208 21.14 -0.87 -6.86
C GLU A 208 21.44 0.56 -7.35
N MET A 209 20.40 1.28 -7.78
CA MET A 209 20.49 2.64 -8.30
C MET A 209 19.24 3.45 -7.95
N VAL A 210 19.45 4.69 -7.53
CA VAL A 210 18.40 5.70 -7.45
C VAL A 210 18.64 6.70 -8.57
N ALA A 211 17.65 6.89 -9.44
CA ALA A 211 17.67 7.85 -10.54
C ALA A 211 16.70 8.99 -10.21
N GLU A 212 17.16 10.23 -10.24
CA GLU A 212 16.35 11.39 -9.86
C GLU A 212 16.41 12.47 -10.94
N GLY A 213 15.27 13.12 -11.19
CA GLY A 213 15.18 14.27 -12.08
C GLY A 213 14.08 14.16 -13.14
N GLU A 214 13.93 15.19 -13.96
CA GLU A 214 12.84 15.30 -14.95
C GLU A 214 12.89 14.23 -16.04
N ALA A 215 14.05 13.65 -16.32
CA ALA A 215 14.24 12.61 -17.33
C ALA A 215 14.25 11.19 -16.74
N ALA A 216 14.10 11.02 -15.41
CA ALA A 216 14.29 9.72 -14.76
C ALA A 216 13.33 8.64 -15.28
N PHE A 217 12.11 9.01 -15.68
CA PHE A 217 11.17 8.04 -16.26
C PHE A 217 11.49 7.72 -17.72
N ASP A 218 11.91 8.72 -18.51
CA ASP A 218 12.26 8.53 -19.92
C ASP A 218 13.53 7.66 -20.06
N ASP A 219 14.57 7.94 -19.27
CA ASP A 219 15.84 7.22 -19.28
C ASP A 219 15.69 5.72 -18.93
N HIS A 220 14.59 5.38 -18.26
CA HIS A 220 14.30 4.01 -17.83
C HIS A 220 13.00 3.42 -18.41
N GLY A 221 12.42 4.04 -19.45
CA GLY A 221 11.27 3.51 -20.19
C GLY A 221 9.96 3.46 -19.39
N VAL A 222 9.85 4.19 -18.29
CA VAL A 222 8.64 4.26 -17.45
C VAL A 222 7.54 5.05 -18.16
N SER A 223 7.88 6.11 -18.88
CA SER A 223 6.92 6.97 -19.58
C SER A 223 6.07 6.22 -20.61
N ASP A 224 6.70 5.32 -21.38
CA ASP A 224 5.98 4.46 -22.33
C ASP A 224 4.97 3.56 -21.61
N VAL A 225 5.37 2.97 -20.48
CA VAL A 225 4.49 2.12 -19.68
C VAL A 225 3.35 2.93 -19.07
N LEU A 226 3.58 4.17 -18.62
CA LEU A 226 2.52 5.06 -18.14
C LEU A 226 1.50 5.36 -19.23
N HIS A 227 1.95 5.56 -20.48
CA HIS A 227 1.05 5.72 -21.61
C HIS A 227 0.21 4.45 -21.84
N GLU A 228 0.82 3.27 -21.80
CA GLU A 228 0.11 1.99 -21.92
C GLU A 228 -0.92 1.76 -20.79
N LEU A 229 -0.62 2.19 -19.56
CA LEU A 229 -1.51 2.01 -18.41
C LEU A 229 -2.84 2.79 -18.51
N ARG A 230 -2.94 3.76 -19.42
CA ARG A 230 -4.21 4.44 -19.74
C ARG A 230 -5.22 3.48 -20.37
N SER A 231 -4.72 2.51 -21.15
CA SER A 231 -5.54 1.45 -21.72
C SER A 231 -6.02 0.48 -20.64
N ILE A 232 -7.26 0.00 -20.80
CA ILE A 232 -7.75 -1.12 -19.99
C ILE A 232 -7.06 -2.45 -20.39
N ARG A 233 -6.49 -2.54 -21.60
CA ARG A 233 -5.90 -3.77 -22.12
C ARG A 233 -4.51 -4.02 -21.53
N VAL A 234 -4.29 -5.24 -21.07
CA VAL A 234 -2.99 -5.76 -20.60
C VAL A 234 -2.65 -6.99 -21.42
N ASN A 235 -1.53 -6.96 -22.14
CA ASN A 235 -1.06 -8.12 -22.91
C ASN A 235 -0.47 -9.18 -21.98
N LEU A 236 -0.82 -10.45 -22.24
CA LEU A 236 -0.40 -11.60 -21.43
C LEU A 236 0.67 -12.46 -22.13
N GLY A 237 1.18 -11.98 -23.26
CA GLY A 237 2.08 -12.72 -24.15
C GLY A 237 1.32 -13.46 -25.26
N GLY A 238 1.97 -13.59 -26.42
CA GLY A 238 1.31 -14.10 -27.62
C GLY A 238 0.11 -13.22 -28.02
N ALA A 239 -1.01 -13.85 -28.39
CA ALA A 239 -2.25 -13.15 -28.75
C ALA A 239 -3.20 -12.90 -27.56
N ALA A 240 -2.91 -13.45 -26.38
CA ALA A 240 -3.78 -13.37 -25.20
C ALA A 240 -3.63 -12.02 -24.50
N TRP A 241 -4.73 -11.54 -23.91
CA TRP A 241 -4.79 -10.27 -23.21
C TRP A 241 -5.92 -10.31 -22.16
N MET A 242 -5.89 -9.37 -21.21
CA MET A 242 -7.02 -9.12 -20.32
C MET A 242 -7.41 -7.65 -20.32
N ALA A 243 -8.69 -7.34 -20.16
CA ALA A 243 -9.13 -6.00 -19.78
C ALA A 243 -9.05 -5.84 -18.26
N VAL A 244 -8.65 -4.67 -17.78
CA VAL A 244 -8.68 -4.27 -16.36
C VAL A 244 -9.50 -3.00 -16.26
N GLU A 245 -10.77 -3.14 -15.88
CA GLU A 245 -11.75 -2.06 -15.95
C GLU A 245 -12.32 -1.71 -14.56
N PRO A 246 -11.94 -0.57 -13.97
CA PRO A 246 -12.57 -0.08 -12.75
C PRO A 246 -13.99 0.43 -13.05
N THR A 247 -14.96 0.00 -12.26
CA THR A 247 -16.34 0.52 -12.25
C THR A 247 -16.63 1.26 -10.95
N SER A 248 -17.85 1.77 -10.78
CA SER A 248 -18.26 2.42 -9.52
C SER A 248 -18.28 1.48 -8.31
N ALA A 249 -18.47 0.17 -8.53
CA ALA A 249 -18.65 -0.81 -7.45
C ALA A 249 -17.47 -1.78 -7.30
N LEU A 250 -16.88 -2.20 -8.42
CA LEU A 250 -15.85 -3.25 -8.47
C LEU A 250 -14.89 -3.05 -9.65
N VAL A 251 -13.79 -3.77 -9.65
CA VAL A 251 -12.87 -3.87 -10.79
C VAL A 251 -13.20 -5.14 -11.57
N ALA A 252 -13.62 -5.00 -12.82
CA ALA A 252 -13.92 -6.10 -13.72
C ALA A 252 -12.68 -6.46 -14.55
N ILE A 253 -12.36 -7.75 -14.59
CA ILE A 253 -11.28 -8.30 -15.41
C ILE A 253 -11.89 -9.27 -16.42
N ASP A 254 -11.68 -9.04 -17.71
CA ASP A 254 -12.10 -9.95 -18.79
C ASP A 254 -10.87 -10.58 -19.43
N VAL A 255 -10.81 -11.92 -19.51
CA VAL A 255 -9.65 -12.65 -20.04
C VAL A 255 -9.95 -13.20 -21.44
N ASN A 256 -9.13 -12.80 -22.41
CA ASN A 256 -9.27 -13.18 -23.80
C ASN A 256 -8.09 -14.04 -24.28
N THR A 257 -8.38 -15.17 -24.94
CA THR A 257 -7.35 -16.06 -25.51
C THR A 257 -6.75 -15.53 -26.81
N GLY A 258 -7.28 -14.43 -27.35
CA GLY A 258 -6.94 -13.90 -28.65
C GLY A 258 -7.40 -14.86 -29.76
N GLY A 259 -6.50 -15.13 -30.70
CA GLY A 259 -6.75 -16.07 -31.80
C GLY A 259 -6.39 -17.53 -31.49
N ASP A 260 -5.93 -17.86 -30.28
CA ASP A 260 -5.61 -19.24 -29.91
C ASP A 260 -6.89 -20.01 -29.59
N THR A 261 -7.21 -21.00 -30.43
CA THR A 261 -8.38 -21.88 -30.29
C THR A 261 -8.01 -23.29 -29.82
N SER A 262 -6.78 -23.50 -29.34
CA SER A 262 -6.35 -24.80 -28.84
C SER A 262 -7.10 -25.18 -27.55
N PRO A 263 -7.27 -26.48 -27.24
CA PRO A 263 -7.96 -26.90 -26.01
C PRO A 263 -7.30 -26.38 -24.71
N ALA A 264 -6.02 -26.01 -24.76
CA ALA A 264 -5.28 -25.47 -23.62
C ALA A 264 -5.33 -23.93 -23.54
N ALA A 265 -5.85 -23.25 -24.57
CA ALA A 265 -5.79 -21.80 -24.70
C ALA A 265 -6.43 -21.08 -23.51
N GLY A 266 -7.63 -21.51 -23.09
CA GLY A 266 -8.34 -20.93 -21.95
C GLY A 266 -7.56 -21.03 -20.64
N LEU A 267 -7.03 -22.22 -20.32
CA LEU A 267 -6.24 -22.42 -19.11
C LEU A 267 -4.94 -21.61 -19.14
N LYS A 268 -4.23 -21.60 -20.28
CA LYS A 268 -2.99 -20.85 -20.45
C LYS A 268 -3.22 -19.34 -20.29
N ALA A 269 -4.27 -18.80 -20.91
CA ALA A 269 -4.63 -17.39 -20.80
C ALA A 269 -5.02 -17.01 -19.36
N ASN A 270 -5.82 -17.84 -18.69
CA ASN A 270 -6.23 -17.59 -17.30
C ASN A 270 -5.04 -17.62 -16.33
N ILE A 271 -4.11 -18.58 -16.47
CA ILE A 271 -2.88 -18.61 -15.65
C ILE A 271 -2.05 -17.35 -15.88
N ALA A 272 -1.81 -16.98 -17.14
CA ALA A 272 -1.07 -15.76 -17.46
C ALA A 272 -1.76 -14.50 -16.92
N ALA A 273 -3.10 -14.45 -16.98
CA ALA A 273 -3.89 -13.34 -16.44
C ALA A 273 -3.71 -13.20 -14.93
N VAL A 274 -3.90 -14.28 -14.16
CA VAL A 274 -3.76 -14.21 -12.69
C VAL A 274 -2.33 -13.99 -12.23
N GLU A 275 -1.32 -14.41 -13.01
CA GLU A 275 0.08 -14.10 -12.75
C GLU A 275 0.43 -12.63 -13.03
N ALA A 276 -0.18 -12.01 -14.04
CA ALA A 276 0.01 -10.59 -14.37
C ALA A 276 -0.86 -9.64 -13.54
N LEU A 277 -1.97 -10.13 -12.97
CA LEU A 277 -2.99 -9.32 -12.29
C LEU A 277 -2.46 -8.50 -11.10
N PRO A 278 -1.64 -9.04 -10.18
CA PRO A 278 -1.11 -8.26 -9.05
C PRO A 278 -0.40 -6.97 -9.50
N ARG A 279 0.50 -7.09 -10.48
CA ARG A 279 1.23 -5.96 -11.08
C ARG A 279 0.27 -5.00 -11.79
N ALA A 280 -0.67 -5.53 -12.59
CA ALA A 280 -1.63 -4.69 -13.31
C ALA A 280 -2.51 -3.84 -12.37
N LEU A 281 -2.89 -4.40 -11.22
CA LEU A 281 -3.65 -3.71 -10.17
C LEU A 281 -2.79 -2.69 -9.41
N ARG A 282 -1.56 -3.07 -9.00
CA ARG A 282 -0.62 -2.16 -8.32
C ARG A 282 -0.32 -0.91 -9.14
N LEU A 283 0.04 -1.09 -10.42
CA LEU A 283 0.40 0.00 -11.32
C LEU A 283 -0.77 0.94 -11.61
N ARG A 284 -2.02 0.46 -11.48
CA ARG A 284 -3.23 1.28 -11.63
C ARG A 284 -3.78 1.80 -10.30
N GLY A 285 -3.16 1.48 -9.17
CA GLY A 285 -3.67 1.84 -7.84
C GLY A 285 -5.03 1.24 -7.49
N LEU A 286 -5.38 0.08 -8.08
CA LEU A 286 -6.73 -0.49 -7.95
C LEU A 286 -6.85 -1.41 -6.73
N GLY A 287 -8.01 -1.32 -6.06
CA GLY A 287 -8.37 -2.13 -4.89
C GLY A 287 -9.89 -2.18 -4.65
N GLY A 288 -10.31 -2.99 -3.68
CA GLY A 288 -11.71 -3.31 -3.40
C GLY A 288 -12.09 -4.69 -3.94
N GLN A 289 -13.33 -4.83 -4.38
CA GLN A 289 -13.83 -6.06 -5.00
C GLN A 289 -13.30 -6.16 -6.43
N ILE A 290 -12.69 -7.30 -6.76
CA ILE A 290 -12.16 -7.60 -8.09
C ILE A 290 -12.81 -8.89 -8.56
N VAL A 291 -13.41 -8.85 -9.76
CA VAL A 291 -14.10 -9.99 -10.36
C VAL A 291 -13.45 -10.32 -11.69
N VAL A 292 -13.00 -11.55 -11.85
CA VAL A 292 -12.35 -12.04 -13.07
C VAL A 292 -13.29 -12.96 -13.82
N ASP A 293 -13.71 -12.53 -15.01
CA ASP A 293 -14.34 -13.36 -16.02
C ASP A 293 -13.25 -14.13 -16.77
N CYS A 294 -13.09 -15.40 -16.40
CA CYS A 294 -12.05 -16.27 -16.94
C CYS A 294 -12.46 -16.78 -18.33
N ALA A 295 -11.48 -16.95 -19.22
CA ALA A 295 -11.68 -17.68 -20.46
C ALA A 295 -12.23 -19.10 -20.18
N PRO A 296 -13.05 -19.68 -21.08
CA PRO A 296 -13.74 -20.94 -20.82
C PRO A 296 -12.80 -22.08 -20.39
N ILE A 297 -13.04 -22.63 -19.20
CA ILE A 297 -12.30 -23.77 -18.62
C ILE A 297 -13.24 -24.75 -17.91
N SER A 298 -12.80 -26.00 -17.79
CA SER A 298 -13.51 -27.01 -17.00
C SER A 298 -13.44 -26.75 -15.49
N LYS A 299 -14.38 -27.30 -14.71
CA LYS A 299 -14.36 -27.19 -13.23
C LYS A 299 -13.07 -27.73 -12.61
N LYS A 300 -12.45 -28.76 -13.20
CA LYS A 300 -11.20 -29.35 -12.71
C LYS A 300 -10.03 -28.36 -12.83
N GLN A 301 -9.98 -27.62 -13.93
CA GLN A 301 -8.92 -26.64 -14.23
C GLN A 301 -9.00 -25.38 -13.37
N ARG A 302 -10.14 -25.12 -12.72
CA ARG A 302 -10.29 -24.00 -11.78
C ARG A 302 -9.29 -24.08 -10.63
N LEU A 303 -8.95 -25.28 -10.17
CA LEU A 303 -7.95 -25.51 -9.12
C LEU A 303 -6.55 -25.05 -9.53
N ASP A 304 -6.20 -25.22 -10.81
CA ASP A 304 -4.90 -24.79 -11.34
C ASP A 304 -4.81 -23.25 -11.38
N VAL A 305 -5.89 -22.59 -11.79
CA VAL A 305 -6.00 -21.11 -11.79
C VAL A 305 -5.95 -20.56 -10.37
N GLU A 306 -6.67 -21.16 -9.41
CA GLU A 306 -6.59 -20.76 -8.00
C GLU A 306 -5.18 -20.92 -7.44
N ALA A 307 -4.51 -22.03 -7.73
CA ALA A 307 -3.16 -22.27 -7.28
C ALA A 307 -2.18 -21.23 -7.85
N ALA A 308 -2.32 -20.88 -9.14
CA ALA A 308 -1.55 -19.80 -9.77
C ALA A 308 -1.83 -18.44 -9.13
N ALA A 309 -3.11 -18.10 -8.94
CA ALA A 309 -3.52 -16.85 -8.30
C ALA A 309 -2.97 -16.72 -6.87
N ARG A 310 -3.08 -17.77 -6.05
CA ARG A 310 -2.53 -17.77 -4.68
C ARG A 310 -1.01 -17.55 -4.67
N ARG A 311 -0.28 -18.17 -5.60
CA ARG A 311 1.17 -17.97 -5.73
C ARG A 311 1.50 -16.54 -6.16
N ALA A 312 0.77 -16.00 -7.12
CA ALA A 312 0.98 -14.65 -7.66
C ALA A 312 0.72 -13.57 -6.59
N PHE A 313 -0.43 -13.62 -5.92
CA PHE A 313 -0.80 -12.62 -4.91
C PHE A 313 -0.02 -12.76 -3.59
N LYS A 314 0.55 -13.93 -3.27
CA LYS A 314 1.41 -14.10 -2.08
C LYS A 314 2.64 -13.19 -2.10
N ARG A 315 3.12 -12.81 -3.30
CA ARG A 315 4.27 -11.91 -3.49
C ARG A 315 3.87 -10.45 -3.62
N ASP A 316 2.57 -10.16 -3.61
CA ASP A 316 2.08 -8.79 -3.74
C ASP A 316 2.26 -8.02 -2.43
N THR A 317 2.54 -6.73 -2.54
CA THR A 317 2.74 -5.84 -1.39
C THR A 317 1.42 -5.38 -0.79
N VAL A 318 0.34 -5.40 -1.57
CA VAL A 318 -1.01 -5.05 -1.11
C VAL A 318 -1.79 -6.32 -0.78
N ASP A 319 -2.27 -6.38 0.46
CA ASP A 319 -3.02 -7.51 0.98
C ASP A 319 -4.27 -7.80 0.12
N THR A 320 -4.33 -9.04 -0.39
CA THR A 320 -5.37 -9.49 -1.31
C THR A 320 -5.81 -10.89 -0.95
N GLN A 321 -7.10 -11.02 -0.62
CA GLN A 321 -7.73 -12.29 -0.33
C GLN A 321 -8.37 -12.85 -1.60
N LEU A 322 -7.99 -14.06 -1.98
CA LEU A 322 -8.77 -14.86 -2.92
C LEU A 322 -10.03 -15.38 -2.22
N VAL A 323 -11.21 -14.92 -2.66
CA VAL A 323 -12.51 -15.27 -2.07
C VAL A 323 -12.97 -16.63 -2.59
N GLY A 324 -12.88 -16.85 -3.90
CA GLY A 324 -13.25 -18.11 -4.54
C GLY A 324 -13.97 -17.92 -5.87
N TRP A 325 -14.69 -18.96 -6.30
CA TRP A 325 -15.51 -18.91 -7.52
C TRP A 325 -16.97 -18.62 -7.21
N THR A 326 -17.58 -17.77 -8.03
CA THR A 326 -19.02 -17.55 -7.99
C THR A 326 -19.78 -18.72 -8.64
N PRO A 327 -21.09 -18.85 -8.37
CA PRO A 327 -21.96 -19.76 -9.11
C PRO A 327 -21.99 -19.49 -10.62
N LEU A 328 -21.77 -18.24 -11.05
CA LEU A 328 -21.67 -17.85 -12.46
C LEU A 328 -20.33 -18.23 -13.08
N GLY A 329 -19.32 -18.58 -12.28
CA GLY A 329 -18.01 -19.02 -12.78
C GLY A 329 -16.96 -17.91 -12.86
N HIS A 330 -17.18 -16.76 -12.20
CA HIS A 330 -16.15 -15.74 -12.04
C HIS A 330 -15.24 -16.06 -10.85
N LEU A 331 -14.00 -15.59 -10.88
CA LEU A 331 -13.06 -15.68 -9.76
C LEU A 331 -13.03 -14.34 -9.00
N GLU A 332 -13.18 -14.36 -7.69
CA GLU A 332 -13.32 -13.15 -6.88
C GLU A 332 -12.14 -12.92 -5.94
N PHE A 333 -11.72 -11.66 -5.83
CA PHE A 333 -10.73 -11.20 -4.88
C PHE A 333 -11.26 -10.00 -4.09
N LEU A 334 -10.83 -9.91 -2.83
CA LEU A 334 -10.97 -8.72 -2.02
C LEU A 334 -9.57 -8.16 -1.74
N ARG A 335 -9.28 -6.98 -2.29
CA ARG A 335 -8.00 -6.28 -2.16
C ARG A 335 -8.15 -5.03 -1.31
N LYS A 336 -7.19 -4.73 -0.44
CA LYS A 336 -7.21 -3.47 0.33
C LYS A 336 -7.10 -2.24 -0.58
N ARG A 337 -7.78 -1.15 -0.21
CA ARG A 337 -7.71 0.16 -0.87
C ARG A 337 -6.68 1.03 -0.17
N GLU A 338 -5.41 0.82 -0.51
CA GLU A 338 -4.27 1.54 0.09
C GLU A 338 -3.68 2.62 -0.81
N ARG A 339 -4.12 2.69 -2.08
CA ARG A 339 -3.58 3.59 -3.10
C ARG A 339 -4.72 4.34 -3.80
N MET A 340 -4.43 5.55 -4.25
CA MET A 340 -5.32 6.28 -5.15
C MET A 340 -5.21 5.69 -6.57
N PRO A 341 -6.33 5.51 -7.30
CA PRO A 341 -6.29 5.02 -8.68
C PRO A 341 -5.49 5.95 -9.59
N LEU A 342 -4.65 5.39 -10.46
CA LEU A 342 -3.74 6.17 -11.31
C LEU A 342 -4.48 7.21 -12.18
N ARG A 343 -5.68 6.88 -12.66
CA ARG A 343 -6.52 7.78 -13.47
C ARG A 343 -7.00 9.00 -12.69
N GLU A 344 -7.20 8.88 -11.38
CA GLU A 344 -7.58 10.02 -10.55
C GLU A 344 -6.38 10.94 -10.30
N VAL A 345 -5.17 10.38 -10.34
CA VAL A 345 -3.93 11.07 -9.99
C VAL A 345 -3.27 11.76 -11.18
N LEU A 346 -3.33 11.17 -12.38
CA LEU A 346 -2.64 11.64 -13.58
C LEU A 346 -3.57 12.18 -14.69
N GLY A 347 -4.89 12.13 -14.52
CA GLY A 347 -5.87 12.52 -15.53
C GLY A 347 -6.09 11.46 -16.61
#